data_AF-A0A957DIR3-F1
#
_entry.id   AF-A0A957DIR3-F1
#
_cell.length_a   1.000
_cell.length_b   1.000
_cell.length_c   1.000
_cell.angle_alpha   90.00
_cell.angle_beta   90.00
_cell.angle_gamma   90.00
#
_symmetry.space_group_name_H-M   'P 1'
#
loop_
_entity.id
_entity.type
_entity.pdbx_description
1 polymer ?
#
loop_
_entity_poly.entity_id
_entity_poly.type
_entity_poly.pdbx_seq_one_letter_code
_entity_poly.pdbx_strand_id
1 'polypeptide(L)'
;MTPPTADGKRLALAQELEATRAAFHQLLASMPADRFPAPTPNPAWNVGQMLFHMSVALRFLPTDAALIRRSGKLPQHVPAFLFHWLNKQYTRWGGRRPTHAYLAAAYDKAHAHTLAALHSVEENEWEKGVDYPGWDPMLSGFVTLEALFHYPARHFQAHAAELRQAKE
;
A
#
# COMPACT_ATOMS: atom_id res chain seq x y z
N MET A 1 -12.31 -19.58 20.03
CA MET A 1 -11.20 -19.64 19.04
C MET A 1 -10.00 -18.98 19.69
N THR A 2 -8.89 -19.70 19.86
CA THR A 2 -7.66 -19.14 20.45
C THR A 2 -7.07 -18.12 19.46
N PRO A 3 -6.59 -16.95 19.91
CA PRO A 3 -5.91 -16.01 19.01
C PRO A 3 -4.73 -16.69 18.32
N PRO A 4 -4.45 -16.37 17.04
CA PRO A 4 -3.35 -16.96 16.31
C PRO A 4 -2.01 -16.63 16.98
N THR A 5 -1.09 -17.60 16.96
CA THR A 5 0.31 -17.39 17.37
C THR A 5 0.97 -16.35 16.47
N ALA A 6 2.11 -15.80 16.91
CA ALA A 6 2.89 -14.87 16.09
C ALA A 6 3.23 -15.44 14.70
N ASP A 7 3.61 -16.71 14.64
CA ASP A 7 3.86 -17.42 13.37
C ASP A 7 2.58 -17.60 12.53
N GLY A 8 1.45 -17.91 13.18
CA GLY A 8 0.15 -18.00 12.50
C GLY A 8 -0.25 -16.65 11.88
N LYS A 9 -0.07 -15.55 12.62
CA LYS A 9 -0.30 -14.18 12.12
C LYS A 9 0.60 -13.86 10.94
N ARG A 10 1.90 -14.13 11.07
CA ARG A 10 2.88 -13.88 10.01
C ARG A 10 2.54 -14.64 8.73
N LEU A 11 2.19 -15.93 8.84
CA LEU A 11 1.79 -16.74 7.70
C LEU A 11 0.52 -16.20 7.03
N ALA A 12 -0.50 -15.84 7.82
CA ALA A 12 -1.75 -15.28 7.29
C ALA A 12 -1.51 -13.96 6.54
N LEU A 13 -0.72 -13.05 7.12
CA LEU A 13 -0.35 -11.77 6.49
C LEU A 13 0.49 -11.98 5.22
N ALA A 14 1.41 -12.94 5.21
CA ALA A 14 2.20 -13.27 4.03
C ALA A 14 1.30 -13.78 2.89
N GLN A 15 0.34 -14.64 3.20
CA GLN A 15 -0.65 -15.14 2.25
C GLN A 15 -1.56 -14.02 1.71
N GLU A 16 -2.00 -13.11 2.57
CA GLU A 16 -2.79 -11.94 2.17
C GLU A 16 -2.02 -11.01 1.23
N LEU A 17 -0.74 -10.74 1.53
CA LEU A 17 0.14 -9.95 0.67
C LEU A 17 0.36 -10.61 -0.69
N GLU A 18 0.57 -11.94 -0.75
CA GLU A 18 0.75 -12.65 -2.01
C GLU A 18 -0.57 -12.70 -2.83
N ALA A 19 -1.70 -12.93 -2.16
CA ALA A 19 -3.00 -12.88 -2.81
C ALA A 19 -3.28 -11.48 -3.40
N THR A 20 -2.92 -10.42 -2.67
CA THR A 20 -3.03 -9.03 -3.13
C THR A 20 -2.12 -8.78 -4.33
N ARG A 21 -0.87 -9.28 -4.31
CA ARG A 21 0.05 -9.21 -5.43
C ARG A 21 -0.50 -9.91 -6.67
N ALA A 22 -1.00 -11.13 -6.54
CA ALA A 22 -1.62 -11.85 -7.65
C ALA A 22 -2.83 -11.08 -8.22
N ALA A 23 -3.68 -10.52 -7.36
CA ALA A 23 -4.82 -9.72 -7.77
C ALA A 23 -4.40 -8.42 -8.50
N PHE A 24 -3.30 -7.78 -8.09
CA PHE A 24 -2.75 -6.64 -8.80
C PHE A 24 -2.30 -7.00 -10.21
N HIS A 25 -1.56 -8.10 -10.39
CA HIS A 25 -1.13 -8.56 -11.72
C HIS A 25 -2.32 -8.92 -12.62
N GLN A 26 -3.37 -9.53 -12.07
CA GLN A 26 -4.60 -9.80 -12.82
C GLN A 26 -5.30 -8.49 -13.25
N LEU A 27 -5.40 -7.51 -12.35
CA LEU A 27 -5.95 -6.20 -12.68
C LEU A 27 -5.13 -5.51 -13.77
N LEU A 28 -3.80 -5.48 -13.64
CA LEU A 28 -2.91 -4.88 -14.61
C LEU A 28 -3.01 -5.55 -15.98
N ALA A 29 -3.09 -6.89 -16.04
CA ALA A 29 -3.27 -7.64 -17.28
C ALA A 29 -4.62 -7.36 -17.95
N SER A 30 -5.66 -7.03 -17.18
CA SER A 30 -6.98 -6.67 -17.71
C SER A 30 -7.06 -5.25 -18.29
N MET A 31 -6.02 -4.43 -18.13
CA MET A 31 -5.99 -3.03 -18.56
C MET A 31 -5.08 -2.86 -19.79
N PRO A 32 -5.61 -2.58 -20.99
CA PRO A 32 -4.77 -2.34 -22.17
C PRO A 32 -3.99 -1.02 -22.02
N ALA A 33 -2.84 -0.92 -22.68
CA ALA A 33 -1.89 0.18 -22.47
C ALA A 33 -2.44 1.55 -22.91
N ASP A 34 -3.32 1.56 -23.91
CA ASP A 34 -4.05 2.74 -24.38
C ASP A 34 -5.00 3.33 -23.34
N ARG A 35 -5.40 2.53 -22.32
CA ARG A 35 -6.22 3.00 -21.21
C ARG A 35 -5.41 3.74 -20.14
N PHE A 36 -4.08 3.58 -20.08
CA PHE A 36 -3.28 4.22 -19.03
C PHE A 36 -3.41 5.75 -18.94
N PRO A 37 -3.57 6.51 -20.05
CA PRO A 37 -3.81 7.95 -19.98
C PRO A 37 -5.22 8.34 -19.53
N ALA A 38 -6.18 7.41 -19.47
CA ALA A 38 -7.59 7.70 -19.19
C ALA A 38 -7.78 8.23 -17.75
N PRO A 39 -8.76 9.12 -17.51
CA PRO A 39 -9.06 9.64 -16.19
C PRO A 39 -9.56 8.53 -15.23
N THR A 40 -9.51 8.82 -13.93
CA THR A 40 -10.13 8.00 -12.88
C THR A 40 -11.10 8.85 -12.06
N PRO A 41 -12.00 8.26 -11.24
CA PRO A 41 -12.83 9.01 -10.30
C PRO A 41 -12.02 9.88 -9.33
N ASN A 42 -10.75 9.52 -9.09
CA ASN A 42 -9.82 10.38 -8.37
C ASN A 42 -9.10 11.33 -9.35
N PRO A 43 -9.45 12.63 -9.39
CA PRO A 43 -8.90 13.57 -10.37
C PRO A 43 -7.41 13.88 -10.15
N ALA A 44 -6.79 13.35 -9.10
CA ALA A 44 -5.34 13.48 -8.90
C ALA A 44 -4.54 12.70 -9.96
N TRP A 45 -5.09 11.58 -10.47
CA TRP A 45 -4.34 10.59 -11.23
C TRP A 45 -5.14 9.94 -12.37
N ASN A 46 -4.46 9.65 -13.47
CA ASN A 46 -4.97 8.78 -14.53
C ASN A 46 -4.79 7.29 -14.17
N VAL A 47 -5.32 6.38 -15.00
CA VAL A 47 -5.28 4.93 -14.74
C VAL A 47 -3.86 4.42 -14.50
N GLY A 48 -2.89 4.81 -15.33
CA GLY A 48 -1.49 4.37 -15.18
C GLY A 48 -0.83 4.90 -13.91
N GLN A 49 -1.14 6.12 -13.51
CA GLN A 49 -0.68 6.72 -12.25
C GLN A 49 -1.34 6.06 -11.04
N MET A 50 -2.62 5.71 -11.12
CA MET A 50 -3.32 4.96 -10.06
C MET A 50 -2.74 3.55 -9.89
N LEU A 51 -2.44 2.85 -10.98
CA LEU A 51 -1.77 1.55 -10.92
C LEU A 51 -0.38 1.65 -10.28
N PHE A 52 0.38 2.72 -10.57
CA PHE A 52 1.62 2.99 -9.85
C PHE A 52 1.37 3.31 -8.36
N HIS A 53 0.33 4.09 -8.05
CA HIS A 53 -0.06 4.48 -6.70
C HIS A 53 -0.29 3.26 -5.79
N MET A 54 -0.90 2.20 -6.30
CA MET A 54 -1.09 0.95 -5.56
C MET A 54 0.23 0.33 -5.04
N SER A 55 1.37 0.60 -5.69
CA SER A 55 2.69 0.17 -5.18
C SER A 55 3.22 1.04 -4.04
N VAL A 56 2.68 2.25 -3.85
CA VAL A 56 3.19 3.27 -2.92
C VAL A 56 2.93 2.88 -1.47
N ALA A 57 1.74 2.34 -1.18
CA ALA A 57 1.41 1.82 0.16
C ALA A 57 2.43 0.76 0.62
N LEU A 58 2.71 -0.23 -0.23
CA LEU A 58 3.74 -1.24 0.01
C LEU A 58 5.14 -0.65 0.16
N ARG A 59 5.49 0.34 -0.67
CA ARG A 59 6.83 0.94 -0.72
C ARG A 59 7.22 1.63 0.58
N PHE A 60 6.29 2.31 1.24
CA PHE A 60 6.58 3.06 2.47
C PHE A 60 6.30 2.28 3.75
N LEU A 61 5.50 1.21 3.68
CA LEU A 61 5.18 0.37 4.83
C LEU A 61 6.41 -0.13 5.61
N PRO A 62 7.50 -0.64 5.00
CA PRO A 62 8.71 -1.03 5.74
C PRO A 62 9.30 0.08 6.60
N THR A 63 9.25 1.32 6.12
CA THR A 63 9.73 2.50 6.85
C THR A 63 8.84 2.79 8.05
N ASP A 64 7.53 2.78 7.86
CA ASP A 64 6.56 3.00 8.94
C ASP A 64 6.68 1.91 10.01
N ALA A 65 6.78 0.64 9.60
CA ALA A 65 6.99 -0.48 10.51
C ALA A 65 8.30 -0.32 11.30
N ALA A 66 9.40 0.08 10.65
CA ALA A 66 10.67 0.30 11.32
C ALA A 66 10.60 1.45 12.35
N LEU A 67 9.89 2.54 12.03
CA LEU A 67 9.68 3.66 12.93
C LEU A 67 8.83 3.26 14.15
N ILE A 68 7.70 2.57 13.92
CA ILE A 68 6.85 2.05 15.00
C ILE A 68 7.65 1.12 15.91
N ARG A 69 8.43 0.19 15.34
CA ARG A 69 9.24 -0.77 16.11
C ARG A 69 10.31 -0.12 16.98
N ARG A 70 10.98 0.91 16.46
CA ARG A 70 12.14 1.56 17.11
C ARG A 70 11.75 2.65 18.09
N SER A 71 10.74 3.46 17.78
CA SER A 71 10.43 4.67 18.55
C SER A 71 8.96 4.82 18.92
N GLY A 72 8.06 4.01 18.35
CA GLY A 72 6.61 4.19 18.52
C GLY A 72 6.11 5.54 17.99
N LYS A 73 6.85 6.17 17.06
CA LYS A 73 6.57 7.52 16.57
C LYS A 73 6.66 7.58 15.05
N LEU A 74 5.70 8.27 14.44
CA LEU A 74 5.72 8.72 13.05
C LEU A 74 5.84 10.26 13.00
N PRO A 75 6.11 10.87 11.83
CA PRO A 75 6.18 12.32 11.65
C PRO A 75 4.82 13.05 11.84
N GLN A 76 4.28 13.05 13.07
CA GLN A 76 2.94 13.57 13.41
C GLN A 76 2.69 15.02 12.98
N HIS A 77 3.74 15.82 12.84
CA HIS A 77 3.64 17.25 12.53
C HIS A 77 3.58 17.57 11.02
N VAL A 78 3.69 16.57 10.14
CA VAL A 78 3.49 16.83 8.70
C VAL A 78 1.99 17.01 8.45
N PRO A 79 1.53 18.19 8.01
CA PRO A 79 0.11 18.42 7.78
C PRO A 79 -0.42 17.53 6.64
N ALA A 80 -1.67 17.10 6.75
CA ALA A 80 -2.31 16.25 5.74
C ALA A 80 -2.26 16.86 4.34
N PHE A 81 -2.49 18.18 4.19
CA PHE A 81 -2.44 18.84 2.88
C PHE A 81 -1.06 18.74 2.21
N LEU A 82 0.03 18.83 2.99
CA LEU A 82 1.39 18.71 2.48
C LEU A 82 1.69 17.26 2.08
N PHE A 83 1.27 16.31 2.90
CA PHE A 83 1.36 14.88 2.57
C PHE A 83 0.59 14.56 1.28
N HIS A 84 -0.66 14.99 1.15
CA HIS A 84 -1.48 14.76 -0.04
C HIS A 84 -0.85 15.39 -1.29
N TRP A 85 -0.30 16.61 -1.17
CA TRP A 85 0.42 17.25 -2.26
C TRP A 85 1.67 16.45 -2.67
N LEU A 86 2.51 16.04 -1.72
CA LEU A 86 3.71 15.23 -1.99
C LEU A 86 3.36 13.88 -2.61
N ASN A 87 2.36 13.17 -2.06
CA ASN A 87 1.87 11.90 -2.57
C ASN A 87 1.35 12.04 -4.01
N LYS A 88 0.60 13.11 -4.29
CA LYS A 88 0.14 13.44 -5.64
C LYS A 88 1.30 13.61 -6.60
N GLN A 89 2.30 14.43 -6.26
CA GLN A 89 3.44 14.68 -7.15
C GLN A 89 4.31 13.42 -7.34
N TYR A 90 4.60 12.70 -6.26
CA TYR A 90 5.38 11.46 -6.30
C TYR A 90 4.72 10.43 -7.23
N THR A 91 3.41 10.23 -7.08
CA THR A 91 2.64 9.30 -7.91
C THR A 91 2.60 9.73 -9.37
N ARG A 92 2.39 11.03 -9.65
CA ARG A 92 2.43 11.54 -11.05
C ARG A 92 3.79 11.35 -11.69
N TRP A 93 4.87 11.60 -10.95
CA TRP A 93 6.23 11.43 -11.43
C TRP A 93 6.57 9.96 -11.66
N GLY A 94 6.24 9.08 -10.70
CA GLY A 94 6.50 7.65 -10.80
C GLY A 94 5.63 6.94 -11.85
N GLY A 95 4.40 7.43 -12.08
CA GLY A 95 3.47 6.92 -13.09
C GLY A 95 3.49 7.67 -14.42
N ARG A 96 4.51 8.49 -14.72
CA ARG A 96 4.52 9.36 -15.91
C ARG A 96 4.66 8.65 -17.25
N ARG A 97 5.22 7.43 -17.26
CA ARG A 97 5.44 6.60 -18.46
C ARG A 97 5.13 5.14 -18.13
N PRO A 98 3.86 4.82 -17.88
CA PRO A 98 3.47 3.48 -17.43
C PRO A 98 3.60 2.48 -18.58
N THR A 99 4.24 1.35 -18.31
CA THR A 99 4.14 0.13 -19.11
C THR A 99 3.75 -1.00 -18.18
N HIS A 100 3.12 -2.07 -18.70
CA HIS A 100 2.81 -3.25 -17.89
C HIS A 100 4.04 -3.79 -17.15
N ALA A 101 5.16 -3.95 -17.86
CA ALA A 101 6.41 -4.44 -17.27
C ALA A 101 6.93 -3.52 -16.16
N TYR A 102 6.88 -2.21 -16.36
CA TYR A 102 7.31 -1.24 -15.34
C TYR A 102 6.42 -1.28 -14.09
N LEU A 103 5.10 -1.28 -14.27
CA LEU A 103 4.13 -1.30 -13.17
C LEU A 103 4.22 -2.61 -12.38
N ALA A 104 4.32 -3.74 -13.08
CA ALA A 104 4.57 -5.06 -12.49
C ALA A 104 5.85 -5.07 -11.64
N ALA A 105 6.97 -4.62 -12.21
CA ALA A 105 8.25 -4.59 -11.49
C ALA A 105 8.24 -3.62 -10.30
N ALA A 106 7.58 -2.47 -10.42
CA ALA A 106 7.46 -1.50 -9.35
C ALA A 106 6.67 -2.05 -8.16
N TYR A 107 5.59 -2.80 -8.43
CA TYR A 107 4.78 -3.48 -7.42
C TYR A 107 5.54 -4.64 -6.78
N ASP A 108 6.15 -5.51 -7.58
CA ASP A 108 6.91 -6.68 -7.11
C ASP A 108 8.07 -6.29 -6.20
N LYS A 109 8.80 -5.22 -6.56
CA LYS A 109 9.86 -4.68 -5.72
C LYS A 109 9.33 -4.18 -4.37
N ALA A 110 8.21 -3.46 -4.37
CA ALA A 110 7.61 -2.95 -3.15
C ALA A 110 7.11 -4.11 -2.27
N HIS A 111 6.41 -5.08 -2.87
CA HIS A 111 5.95 -6.29 -2.20
C HIS A 111 7.09 -7.08 -1.55
N ALA A 112 8.20 -7.31 -2.26
CA ALA A 112 9.34 -8.04 -1.71
C ALA A 112 9.93 -7.35 -0.47
N HIS A 113 10.02 -6.01 -0.48
CA HIS A 113 10.47 -5.24 0.68
C HIS A 113 9.45 -5.30 1.84
N THR A 114 8.16 -5.25 1.55
CA THR A 114 7.10 -5.42 2.56
C THR A 114 7.15 -6.81 3.18
N LEU A 115 7.34 -7.86 2.38
CA LEU A 115 7.41 -9.24 2.87
C LEU A 115 8.66 -9.45 3.75
N ALA A 116 9.81 -8.91 3.35
CA ALA A 116 11.00 -8.89 4.20
C ALA A 116 10.76 -8.15 5.52
N ALA A 117 10.07 -6.99 5.48
CA ALA A 117 9.71 -6.27 6.70
C ALA A 117 8.79 -7.10 7.60
N LEU A 118 7.78 -7.77 7.03
CA LEU A 118 6.87 -8.68 7.73
C LEU A 118 7.64 -9.81 8.44
N HIS A 119 8.59 -10.45 7.75
CA HIS A 119 9.41 -11.51 8.33
C HIS A 119 10.36 -11.03 9.42
N SER A 120 10.68 -9.73 9.45
CA SER A 120 11.54 -9.16 10.47
C SER A 120 10.83 -8.76 11.77
N VAL A 121 9.49 -8.81 11.83
CA VAL A 121 8.72 -8.47 13.04
C VAL A 121 8.91 -9.56 14.10
N GLU A 122 9.30 -9.21 15.32
CA GLU A 122 9.45 -10.18 16.42
C GLU A 122 8.09 -10.51 17.05
N GLU A 123 7.99 -11.66 17.75
CA GLU A 123 6.72 -12.14 18.32
C GLU A 123 6.05 -11.15 19.28
N ASN A 124 6.85 -10.41 20.05
CA ASN A 124 6.38 -9.42 21.03
C ASN A 124 6.15 -8.02 20.41
N GLU A 125 6.26 -7.86 19.09
CA GLU A 125 6.15 -6.56 18.43
C GLU A 125 4.78 -6.32 17.78
N TRP A 126 3.96 -7.35 17.59
CA TRP A 126 2.70 -7.23 16.85
C TRP A 126 1.75 -6.14 17.38
N GLU A 127 1.76 -5.92 18.71
CA GLU A 127 0.94 -4.92 19.39
C GLU A 127 1.60 -3.54 19.47
N LYS A 128 2.88 -3.41 19.10
CA LYS A 128 3.51 -2.09 18.96
C LYS A 128 2.75 -1.31 17.91
N GLY A 129 2.45 -0.06 18.22
CA GLY A 129 1.67 0.81 17.36
C GLY A 129 1.92 2.27 17.64
N VAL A 130 1.21 3.11 16.89
CA VAL A 130 1.28 4.56 16.98
C VAL A 130 -0.08 5.12 16.58
N ASP A 131 -0.47 6.26 17.14
CA ASP A 131 -1.53 7.05 16.53
C ASP A 131 -1.05 7.50 15.16
N TYR A 132 -1.57 6.92 14.08
CA TYR A 132 -1.08 7.21 12.74
C TYR A 132 -1.44 8.66 12.38
N PRO A 133 -0.55 9.40 11.69
CA PRO A 133 -0.87 10.73 11.23
C PRO A 133 -2.16 10.74 10.42
N GLY A 134 -2.95 11.82 10.48
CA GLY A 134 -4.21 11.98 9.75
C GLY A 134 -4.08 12.11 8.22
N TRP A 135 -3.14 11.39 7.61
CA TRP A 135 -2.80 11.39 6.19
C TRP A 135 -3.73 10.49 5.38
N ASP A 136 -4.16 9.36 5.94
CA ASP A 136 -5.04 8.39 5.29
C ASP A 136 -6.15 7.94 6.26
N PRO A 137 -7.43 8.08 5.89
CA PRO A 137 -8.56 7.58 6.68
C PRO A 137 -8.49 6.08 7.01
N MET A 138 -7.90 5.24 6.15
CA MET A 138 -7.77 3.80 6.40
C MET A 138 -6.82 3.46 7.55
N LEU A 139 -5.96 4.41 7.93
CA LEU A 139 -4.99 4.29 9.00
C LEU A 139 -5.33 5.21 10.18
N SER A 140 -6.51 5.82 10.22
CA SER A 140 -6.84 6.78 11.30
C SER A 140 -6.85 6.13 12.69
N GLY A 141 -6.29 6.83 13.68
CA GLY A 141 -6.25 6.37 15.07
C GLY A 141 -5.04 5.50 15.39
N PHE A 142 -5.14 4.65 16.41
CA PHE A 142 -4.05 3.79 16.83
C PHE A 142 -3.88 2.59 15.87
N VAL A 143 -2.72 2.52 15.22
CA VAL A 143 -2.38 1.48 14.25
C VAL A 143 -1.24 0.63 14.80
N THR A 144 -1.52 -0.66 15.02
CA THR A 144 -0.52 -1.67 15.37
C THR A 144 0.27 -2.14 14.14
N LEU A 145 1.40 -2.82 14.34
CA LEU A 145 2.12 -3.47 13.23
C LEU A 145 1.22 -4.46 12.49
N GLU A 146 0.44 -5.27 13.21
CA GLU A 146 -0.53 -6.19 12.58
C GLU A 146 -1.53 -5.44 11.70
N ALA A 147 -2.14 -4.37 12.21
CA ALA A 147 -3.08 -3.55 11.44
C ALA A 147 -2.41 -2.89 10.23
N LEU A 148 -1.16 -2.43 10.38
CA LEU A 148 -0.37 -1.85 9.30
C LEU A 148 -0.11 -2.86 8.17
N PHE A 149 0.16 -4.13 8.47
CA PHE A 149 0.39 -5.16 7.44
C PHE A 149 -0.88 -5.60 6.70
N HIS A 150 -2.08 -5.36 7.24
CA HIS A 150 -3.35 -5.53 6.50
C HIS A 150 -3.66 -4.36 5.55
N TYR A 151 -3.02 -3.19 5.74
CA TYR A 151 -3.32 -2.00 4.97
C TYR A 151 -3.13 -2.14 3.45
N PRO A 152 -2.06 -2.80 2.93
CA PRO A 152 -1.88 -2.96 1.48
C PRO A 152 -3.05 -3.64 0.77
N ALA A 153 -3.65 -4.66 1.38
CA ALA A 153 -4.80 -5.35 0.80
C ALA A 153 -6.03 -4.43 0.75
N ARG A 154 -6.31 -3.70 1.84
CA ARG A 154 -7.43 -2.75 1.91
C ARG A 154 -7.26 -1.60 0.90
N HIS A 155 -6.06 -1.03 0.85
CA HIS A 155 -5.67 0.02 -0.11
C HIS A 155 -5.84 -0.44 -1.55
N PHE A 156 -5.34 -1.64 -1.88
CA PHE A 156 -5.52 -2.23 -3.21
C PHE A 156 -7.00 -2.40 -3.57
N GLN A 157 -7.81 -2.97 -2.69
CA GLN A 157 -9.23 -3.22 -2.99
C GLN A 157 -10.00 -1.94 -3.28
N ALA A 158 -9.74 -0.86 -2.51
CA ALA A 158 -10.39 0.43 -2.74
C ALA A 158 -10.05 1.00 -4.12
N HIS A 159 -8.76 1.07 -4.47
CA HIS A 159 -8.36 1.63 -5.76
C HIS A 159 -8.67 0.69 -6.94
N ALA A 160 -8.69 -0.62 -6.72
CA ALA A 160 -9.13 -1.58 -7.75
C ALA A 160 -10.62 -1.38 -8.06
N ALA A 161 -11.45 -1.08 -7.05
CA ALA A 161 -12.85 -0.74 -7.26
C ALA A 161 -13.00 0.56 -8.08
N GLU A 162 -12.22 1.61 -7.77
CA GLU A 162 -12.21 2.87 -8.53
C GLU A 162 -11.88 2.64 -10.02
N LEU A 163 -10.86 1.83 -10.31
CA LEU A 163 -10.45 1.52 -11.69
C LEU A 163 -11.48 0.66 -12.44
N ARG A 164 -12.20 -0.22 -11.72
CA ARG A 164 -13.27 -1.05 -12.33
C ARG A 164 -14.51 -0.23 -12.63
N GLN A 165 -14.82 0.78 -11.81
CA GLN A 165 -15.94 1.70 -12.03
C GLN A 165 -15.67 2.73 -13.13
N ALA A 166 -14.40 3.07 -13.40
CA ALA A 166 -13.99 3.93 -14.50
C ALA A 166 -14.17 3.31 -15.90
N LYS A 167 -15.11 2.37 -16.07
CA LYS A 167 -15.47 1.77 -17.35
C LYS A 167 -16.57 2.64 -17.98
N GLU A 168 -16.16 3.58 -18.81
CA GLU A 168 -16.90 4.12 -19.96
C GLU A 168 -15.97 5.05 -20.76
#